data_AF-K2D017-F1
#
_entry.id   AF-K2D017-F1
#
_cell.length_a   1.000
_cell.length_b   1.000
_cell.length_c   1.000
_cell.angle_alpha   90.00
_cell.angle_beta   90.00
_cell.angle_gamma   90.00
#
_symmetry.space_group_name_H-M   'P 1'
#
loop_
_entity.id
_entity.type
_entity.pdbx_description
1 polymer ?
#
loop_
_entity_poly.entity_id
_entity_poly.type
_entity_poly.pdbx_seq_one_letter_code
_entity_poly.pdbx_strand_id
1 'polypeptide(L)'
;MATPSSQIKFPEGNSYGPGFFLPDSPLYGLDLLWQKTRLTFTADPVRKAHIRASIAGERIAELNAMLSKNDLDAINVVLARMEKEARVGSNELNASEETADVTQEAAKILNEAIKAQRSVLLSLVGQTDSELSLKIRGTRETLLRSKLTVEDELPESMLKKEMKREFEAAALESLEYSEELTNEAESNLNALGKL
;
A
#
# COMPACT_ATOMS: atom_id res chain seq x y z
N MET A 1 -14.38 15.85 11.03
CA MET A 1 -13.61 17.01 10.56
C MET A 1 -12.35 16.48 9.88
N ALA A 2 -12.02 16.94 8.67
CA ALA A 2 -10.80 16.50 8.00
C ALA A 2 -9.59 17.07 8.74
N THR A 3 -8.59 16.23 9.02
CA THR A 3 -7.33 16.65 9.62
C THR A 3 -6.58 17.53 8.61
N PRO A 4 -6.13 18.75 8.98
CA PRO A 4 -5.30 19.58 8.12
C PRO A 4 -4.06 18.79 7.66
N SER A 5 -3.64 18.92 6.40
CA SER A 5 -2.52 18.16 5.82
C SER A 5 -1.22 18.25 6.64
N SER A 6 -1.01 19.37 7.34
CA SER A 6 0.14 19.58 8.24
C SER A 6 0.12 18.71 9.51
N GLN A 7 -0.96 17.98 9.78
CA GLN A 7 -1.15 17.13 10.95
C GLN A 7 -1.16 15.63 10.59
N ILE A 8 -1.06 15.28 9.29
CA ILE A 8 -0.92 13.88 8.87
C ILE A 8 0.47 13.39 9.29
N LYS A 9 0.49 12.41 10.20
CA LYS A 9 1.69 11.70 10.61
C LYS A 9 1.91 10.53 9.66
N PHE A 10 2.88 10.69 8.78
CA PHE A 10 3.33 9.60 7.92
C PHE A 10 4.23 8.66 8.73
N PRO A 11 4.03 7.34 8.65
CA PRO A 11 4.88 6.39 9.37
C PRO A 11 6.34 6.49 8.92
N GLU A 12 7.25 6.57 9.88
CA GLU A 12 8.69 6.55 9.64
C GLU A 12 9.13 5.16 9.16
N GLY A 13 10.12 5.10 8.26
CA GLY A 13 10.72 3.82 7.85
C GLY A 13 10.81 3.57 6.33
N ASN A 14 10.29 4.47 5.49
CA ASN A 14 10.59 4.40 4.05
C ASN A 14 11.98 4.98 3.78
N SER A 15 12.94 4.15 3.38
CA SER A 15 14.29 4.59 2.99
C SER A 15 14.36 5.15 1.56
N TYR A 16 13.27 5.01 0.79
CA TYR A 16 13.19 5.51 -0.57
C TYR A 16 12.69 6.97 -0.58
N GLY A 17 13.37 7.81 -1.37
CA GLY A 17 12.88 9.14 -1.72
C GLY A 17 11.77 9.07 -2.77
N PRO A 18 11.09 10.20 -3.04
CA PRO A 18 10.19 10.27 -4.19
C PRO A 18 10.96 10.06 -5.50
N GLY A 19 10.25 9.68 -6.57
CA GLY A 19 10.80 9.67 -7.92
C GLY A 19 11.37 11.04 -8.32
N PHE A 20 12.14 11.09 -9.41
CA PHE A 20 12.81 12.32 -9.81
C PHE A 20 11.82 13.44 -10.16
N PHE A 21 10.65 13.05 -10.67
CA PHE A 21 9.52 13.94 -10.91
C PHE A 21 8.33 13.45 -10.10
N LEU A 22 7.67 14.38 -9.41
CA LEU A 22 6.45 14.10 -8.67
C LEU A 22 5.23 14.04 -9.60
N PRO A 23 4.12 13.41 -9.19
CA PRO A 23 2.93 13.26 -10.02
C PRO A 23 2.27 14.56 -10.49
N ASP A 24 2.47 15.66 -9.76
CA ASP A 24 2.01 17.01 -10.12
C ASP A 24 2.91 17.70 -11.17
N SER A 25 4.05 17.09 -11.52
CA SER A 25 4.97 17.61 -12.53
C SER A 25 4.57 17.19 -13.94
N PRO A 26 4.66 18.10 -14.94
CA PRO A 26 4.46 17.75 -16.35
C PRO A 26 5.51 16.74 -16.87
N LEU A 27 6.64 16.59 -16.16
CA LEU A 27 7.71 15.66 -16.50
C LEU A 27 7.56 14.28 -15.84
N TYR A 28 6.52 14.05 -15.04
CA TYR A 28 6.29 12.76 -14.37
C TYR A 28 6.27 11.56 -15.34
N GLY A 29 5.78 11.77 -16.57
CA GLY A 29 5.82 10.75 -17.61
C GLY A 29 7.22 10.23 -17.95
N LEU A 30 8.28 11.04 -17.76
CA LEU A 30 9.66 10.63 -17.97
C LEU A 30 10.14 9.67 -16.87
N ASP A 31 9.76 9.92 -15.62
CA ASP A 31 10.07 9.03 -14.49
C ASP A 31 9.42 7.66 -14.70
N LEU A 32 8.15 7.64 -15.11
CA LEU A 32 7.41 6.42 -15.46
C LEU A 32 8.03 5.67 -16.64
N LEU A 33 8.47 6.39 -17.68
CA LEU A 33 9.12 5.78 -18.84
C LEU A 33 10.46 5.15 -18.43
N TRP A 34 11.23 5.83 -17.58
CA TRP A 34 12.50 5.32 -17.07
C TRP A 34 12.31 4.05 -16.23
N GLN A 35 11.35 4.05 -15.30
CA GLN A 35 11.00 2.88 -14.50
C GLN A 35 10.58 1.70 -15.38
N LYS A 36 9.69 1.94 -16.35
CA LYS A 36 9.26 0.91 -17.31
C LYS A 36 10.42 0.36 -18.13
N THR A 37 11.33 1.23 -18.57
CA THR A 37 12.54 0.84 -19.30
C THR A 37 13.41 -0.08 -18.45
N ARG A 38 13.68 0.31 -17.19
CA ARG A 38 14.46 -0.50 -16.24
C ARG A 38 13.83 -1.88 -16.00
N LEU A 39 12.51 -1.96 -15.86
CA LEU A 39 11.79 -3.23 -15.71
C LEU A 39 11.85 -4.09 -16.99
N THR A 40 11.66 -3.47 -18.16
CA THR A 40 11.64 -4.17 -19.46
C THR A 40 12.99 -4.81 -19.79
N PHE A 41 14.09 -4.12 -19.49
CA PHE A 41 15.44 -4.60 -19.75
C PHE A 41 16.03 -5.46 -18.63
N THR A 42 15.28 -5.72 -17.55
CA THR A 42 15.71 -6.65 -16.49
C THR A 42 15.13 -8.04 -16.75
N ALA A 43 15.98 -8.99 -17.11
CA ALA A 43 15.57 -10.39 -17.32
C ALA A 43 15.40 -11.15 -15.99
N ASP A 44 16.34 -10.97 -15.06
CA ASP A 44 16.36 -11.64 -13.76
C ASP A 44 15.10 -11.31 -12.92
N PRO A 45 14.27 -12.30 -12.58
CA PRO A 45 13.03 -12.11 -11.82
C PRO A 45 13.24 -11.54 -10.42
N VAL A 46 14.29 -11.97 -9.71
CA VAL A 46 14.60 -11.50 -8.35
C VAL A 46 15.04 -10.04 -8.42
N ARG A 47 15.91 -9.72 -9.38
CA ARG A 47 16.29 -8.32 -9.62
C ARG A 47 15.10 -7.46 -10.03
N LYS A 48 14.19 -7.99 -10.85
CA LYS A 48 12.96 -7.30 -11.25
C LYS A 48 12.05 -7.05 -10.04
N ALA A 49 11.91 -8.03 -9.15
CA ALA A 49 11.18 -7.88 -7.89
C ALA A 49 11.77 -6.76 -7.01
N HIS A 50 13.10 -6.66 -6.90
CA HIS A 50 13.75 -5.55 -6.19
C HIS A 50 13.47 -4.19 -6.84
N ILE A 51 13.44 -4.11 -8.17
CA ILE A 51 13.10 -2.87 -8.89
C ILE A 51 11.65 -2.49 -8.57
N ARG A 52 10.72 -3.44 -8.61
CA ARG A 52 9.31 -3.21 -8.26
C ARG A 52 9.17 -2.77 -6.80
N ALA A 53 9.92 -3.36 -5.88
CA ALA A 53 9.94 -2.95 -4.47
C ALA A 53 10.46 -1.51 -4.28
N SER A 54 11.50 -1.12 -5.03
CA SER A 54 11.99 0.27 -5.05
C SER A 54 10.92 1.24 -5.55
N ILE A 55 10.25 0.91 -6.67
CA ILE A 55 9.16 1.73 -7.23
C ILE A 55 8.00 1.83 -6.23
N ALA A 56 7.67 0.74 -5.53
CA ALA A 56 6.65 0.74 -4.49
C ALA A 56 7.01 1.69 -3.33
N GLY A 57 8.28 1.72 -2.92
CA GLY A 57 8.83 2.69 -1.97
C GLY A 57 8.76 4.13 -2.47
N GLU A 58 9.08 4.38 -3.74
CA GLU A 58 8.92 5.70 -4.37
C GLU A 58 7.46 6.15 -4.35
N ARG A 59 6.50 5.26 -4.63
CA ARG A 59 5.06 5.59 -4.57
C ARG A 59 4.64 6.02 -3.16
N ILE A 60 5.15 5.36 -2.11
CA ILE A 60 4.91 5.74 -0.72
C ILE A 60 5.42 7.16 -0.45
N ALA A 61 6.65 7.47 -0.90
CA ALA A 61 7.25 8.79 -0.71
C ALA A 61 6.51 9.89 -1.49
N GLU A 62 6.07 9.59 -2.71
CA GLU A 62 5.23 10.50 -3.50
C GLU A 62 3.86 10.73 -2.85
N LEU A 63 3.21 9.68 -2.33
CA LEU A 63 1.95 9.82 -1.62
C LEU A 63 2.09 10.78 -0.44
N ASN A 64 3.16 10.63 0.35
CA ASN A 64 3.46 11.55 1.45
C ASN A 64 3.62 13.00 0.96
N ALA A 65 4.38 13.19 -0.12
CA ALA A 65 4.60 14.52 -0.70
C ALA A 65 3.28 15.15 -1.20
N MET A 66 2.40 14.36 -1.84
CA MET A 66 1.12 14.87 -2.37
C MET A 66 0.10 15.15 -1.26
N LEU A 67 0.07 14.33 -0.20
CA LEU A 67 -0.71 14.59 1.01
C LEU A 67 -0.28 15.88 1.69
N SER A 68 1.03 16.13 1.79
CA SER A 68 1.57 17.37 2.36
C SER A 68 1.15 18.62 1.56
N LYS A 69 1.01 18.48 0.24
CA LYS A 69 0.53 19.54 -0.67
C LYS A 69 -0.99 19.67 -0.73
N ASN A 70 -1.73 18.73 -0.15
CA ASN A 70 -3.18 18.60 -0.32
C ASN A 70 -3.63 18.53 -1.80
N ASP A 71 -2.82 17.89 -2.64
CA ASP A 71 -3.09 17.73 -4.08
C ASP A 71 -3.86 16.43 -4.33
N LEU A 72 -5.20 16.52 -4.30
CA LEU A 72 -6.08 15.36 -4.42
C LEU A 72 -5.94 14.63 -5.76
N ASP A 73 -5.70 15.35 -6.86
CA ASP A 73 -5.54 14.76 -8.17
C ASP A 73 -4.25 13.93 -8.23
N ALA A 74 -3.16 14.50 -7.72
CA ALA A 74 -1.89 13.80 -7.64
C ALA A 74 -1.94 12.61 -6.66
N ILE A 75 -2.64 12.73 -5.53
CA ILE A 75 -2.89 11.60 -4.60
C ILE A 75 -3.60 10.46 -5.33
N ASN A 76 -4.68 10.76 -6.06
CA ASN A 76 -5.42 9.75 -6.82
C ASN A 76 -4.54 9.05 -7.86
N VAL A 77 -3.66 9.81 -8.53
CA VAL A 77 -2.68 9.25 -9.47
C VAL A 77 -1.72 8.30 -8.75
N VAL A 78 -1.19 8.65 -7.59
CA VAL A 78 -0.27 7.77 -6.84
C VAL A 78 -0.97 6.50 -6.39
N LEU A 79 -2.17 6.60 -5.82
CA LEU A 79 -2.95 5.44 -5.37
C LEU A 79 -3.22 4.47 -6.52
N ALA A 80 -3.71 4.96 -7.66
CA ALA A 80 -3.94 4.13 -8.85
C ALA A 80 -2.65 3.46 -9.37
N ARG A 81 -1.49 4.10 -9.19
CA ARG A 81 -0.19 3.53 -9.57
C ARG A 81 0.26 2.45 -8.60
N MET A 82 0.05 2.62 -7.30
CA MET A 82 0.31 1.57 -6.31
C MET A 82 -0.48 0.31 -6.66
N GLU A 83 -1.77 0.44 -6.96
CA GLU A 83 -2.62 -0.68 -7.39
C GLU A 83 -2.09 -1.36 -8.66
N LYS A 84 -1.75 -0.55 -9.66
CA LYS A 84 -1.25 -1.06 -10.94
C LYS A 84 0.06 -1.83 -10.78
N GLU A 85 1.04 -1.26 -10.08
CA GLU A 85 2.36 -1.88 -9.93
C GLU A 85 2.29 -3.16 -9.10
N ALA A 86 1.48 -3.20 -8.03
CA ALA A 86 1.26 -4.40 -7.25
C ALA A 86 0.62 -5.51 -8.09
N ARG A 87 -0.45 -5.19 -8.84
CA ARG A 87 -1.15 -6.16 -9.70
C ARG A 87 -0.26 -6.67 -10.84
N VAL A 88 0.50 -5.80 -11.48
CA VAL A 88 1.42 -6.21 -12.55
C VAL A 88 2.53 -7.09 -11.96
N GLY A 89 3.10 -6.71 -10.81
CA GLY A 89 4.12 -7.51 -10.14
C GLY A 89 3.63 -8.89 -9.72
N SER A 90 2.43 -8.99 -9.13
CA SER A 90 1.84 -10.27 -8.73
C SER A 90 1.52 -11.15 -9.95
N ASN A 91 1.00 -10.57 -11.03
CA ASN A 91 0.69 -11.33 -12.24
C ASN A 91 1.95 -11.82 -12.96
N GLU A 92 3.01 -11.00 -13.03
CA GLU A 92 4.29 -11.42 -13.60
C GLU A 92 4.94 -12.54 -12.79
N LEU A 93 4.84 -12.47 -11.46
CA LEU A 93 5.34 -13.52 -10.57
C LEU A 93 4.57 -14.84 -10.77
N ASN A 94 3.23 -14.77 -10.78
CA ASN A 94 2.37 -15.95 -10.96
C ASN A 94 2.53 -16.60 -12.34
N ALA A 95 2.80 -15.80 -13.37
CA ALA A 95 3.06 -16.28 -14.73
C ALA A 95 4.53 -16.68 -14.96
N SER A 96 5.38 -16.65 -13.95
CA SER A 96 6.81 -16.96 -14.05
C SER A 96 7.02 -18.46 -14.29
N GLU A 97 7.80 -18.82 -15.32
CA GLU A 97 8.22 -20.20 -15.60
C GLU A 97 9.59 -20.55 -14.98
N GLU A 98 10.04 -19.73 -14.04
CA GLU A 98 11.34 -19.86 -13.37
C GLU A 98 11.33 -20.96 -12.32
N THR A 99 12.52 -21.28 -11.78
CA THR A 99 12.61 -22.30 -10.72
C THR A 99 11.85 -21.86 -9.47
N ALA A 100 11.36 -22.85 -8.71
CA ALA A 100 10.63 -22.59 -7.46
C ALA A 100 11.43 -21.68 -6.50
N ASP A 101 12.75 -21.87 -6.39
CA ASP A 101 13.60 -21.04 -5.52
C ASP A 101 13.63 -19.58 -5.97
N VAL A 102 13.73 -19.33 -7.29
CA VAL A 102 13.74 -17.98 -7.87
C VAL A 102 12.40 -17.30 -7.68
N THR A 103 11.30 -18.02 -7.96
CA THR A 103 9.94 -17.52 -7.78
C THR A 103 9.65 -17.22 -6.31
N GLN A 104 10.04 -18.11 -5.39
CA GLN A 104 9.87 -17.89 -3.94
C GLN A 104 10.66 -16.68 -3.43
N GLU A 105 11.87 -16.44 -3.94
CA GLU A 105 12.65 -15.28 -3.52
C GLU A 105 12.04 -13.97 -4.04
N ALA A 106 11.62 -13.95 -5.31
CA ALA A 106 10.88 -12.82 -5.86
C ALA A 106 9.55 -12.56 -5.10
N ALA A 107 8.86 -13.63 -4.69
CA ALA A 107 7.63 -13.56 -3.90
C ALA A 107 7.85 -12.89 -2.55
N LYS A 108 8.92 -13.24 -1.81
CA LYS A 108 9.26 -12.60 -0.53
C LYS A 108 9.45 -11.10 -0.70
N ILE A 109 10.20 -10.68 -1.72
CA ILE A 109 10.50 -9.27 -1.98
C ILE A 109 9.22 -8.49 -2.29
N LEU A 110 8.37 -9.02 -3.17
CA LEU A 110 7.11 -8.38 -3.53
C LEU A 110 6.13 -8.35 -2.35
N ASN A 111 6.05 -9.42 -1.55
CA ASN A 111 5.18 -9.50 -0.39
C ASN A 111 5.53 -8.39 0.63
N GLU A 112 6.81 -8.23 0.96
CA GLU A 112 7.25 -7.20 1.90
C GLU A 112 6.99 -5.78 1.37
N ALA A 113 7.20 -5.54 0.06
CA ALA A 113 6.88 -4.25 -0.55
C ALA A 113 5.38 -3.93 -0.48
N ILE A 114 4.51 -4.90 -0.78
CA ILE A 114 3.05 -4.73 -0.72
C ILE A 114 2.60 -4.53 0.74
N LYS A 115 3.19 -5.25 1.71
CA LYS A 115 2.91 -5.07 3.14
C LYS A 115 3.26 -3.67 3.61
N ALA A 116 4.42 -3.14 3.23
CA ALA A 116 4.81 -1.78 3.55
C ALA A 116 3.77 -0.78 3.02
N GLN A 117 3.36 -0.89 1.75
CA GLN A 117 2.33 -0.04 1.16
C GLN A 117 1.00 -0.15 1.92
N ARG A 118 0.51 -1.36 2.21
CA ARG A 118 -0.76 -1.57 2.96
C ARG A 118 -0.71 -0.97 4.36
N SER A 119 0.42 -1.12 5.07
CA SER A 119 0.61 -0.57 6.42
C SER A 119 0.57 0.95 6.41
N VAL A 120 1.25 1.59 5.45
CA VAL A 120 1.19 3.04 5.26
C VAL A 120 -0.25 3.48 5.00
N LEU A 121 -0.94 2.86 4.05
CA LEU A 121 -2.32 3.22 3.73
C LEU A 121 -3.26 3.06 4.93
N LEU A 122 -3.12 1.98 5.70
CA LEU A 122 -3.90 1.79 6.93
C LEU A 122 -3.71 2.96 7.90
N SER A 123 -2.47 3.40 8.13
CA SER A 123 -2.19 4.52 9.03
C SER A 123 -2.85 5.83 8.59
N LEU A 124 -3.11 6.00 7.29
CA LEU A 124 -3.70 7.23 6.73
C LEU A 124 -5.23 7.27 6.81
N VAL A 125 -5.90 6.11 6.93
CA VAL A 125 -7.36 6.00 6.89
C VAL A 125 -8.04 6.90 7.95
N GLY A 126 -7.52 6.93 9.17
CA GLY A 126 -8.05 7.77 10.26
C GLY A 126 -7.59 9.23 10.22
N GLN A 127 -6.73 9.60 9.26
CA GLN A 127 -6.10 10.91 9.17
C GLN A 127 -6.60 11.73 7.98
N THR A 128 -7.43 11.16 7.11
CA THR A 128 -7.95 11.81 5.89
C THR A 128 -9.46 12.00 5.96
N ASP A 129 -10.02 12.83 5.09
CA ASP A 129 -11.48 12.96 4.96
C ASP A 129 -12.18 11.67 4.50
N SER A 130 -13.51 11.67 4.51
CA SER A 130 -14.32 10.48 4.19
C SER A 130 -14.16 10.00 2.75
N GLU A 131 -13.96 10.90 1.78
CA GLU A 131 -13.80 10.48 0.38
C GLU A 131 -12.42 9.86 0.16
N LEU A 132 -11.37 10.54 0.63
CA LEU A 132 -10.00 10.07 0.48
C LEU A 132 -9.76 8.78 1.29
N SER A 133 -10.32 8.67 2.49
CA SER A 133 -10.23 7.43 3.28
C SER A 133 -10.89 6.24 2.57
N LEU A 134 -12.02 6.44 1.88
CA LEU A 134 -12.64 5.40 1.06
C LEU A 134 -11.73 4.95 -0.09
N LYS A 135 -11.08 5.91 -0.78
CA LYS A 135 -10.10 5.59 -1.85
C LYS A 135 -8.91 4.81 -1.29
N ILE A 136 -8.35 5.26 -0.17
CA ILE A 136 -7.23 4.59 0.52
C ILE A 136 -7.62 3.15 0.92
N ARG A 137 -8.83 2.93 1.46
CA ARG A 137 -9.34 1.59 1.78
C ARG A 137 -9.48 0.72 0.52
N GLY A 138 -10.02 1.28 -0.57
CA GLY A 138 -10.13 0.58 -1.85
C GLY A 138 -8.78 0.16 -2.44
N THR A 139 -7.79 1.05 -2.37
CA THR A 139 -6.41 0.74 -2.77
C THR A 139 -5.80 -0.35 -1.88
N ARG A 140 -5.96 -0.26 -0.55
CA ARG A 140 -5.48 -1.27 0.40
C ARG A 140 -6.07 -2.66 0.12
N GLU A 141 -7.33 -2.74 -0.27
CA GLU A 141 -8.00 -3.98 -0.67
C GLU A 141 -7.44 -4.55 -1.98
N THR A 142 -7.19 -3.69 -2.98
CA THR A 142 -6.55 -4.12 -4.23
C THR A 142 -5.12 -4.64 -4.00
N LEU A 143 -4.38 -3.99 -3.09
CA LEU A 143 -3.07 -4.46 -2.65
C LEU A 143 -3.17 -5.80 -1.91
N LEU A 144 -4.20 -6.02 -1.08
CA LEU A 144 -4.42 -7.31 -0.42
C LEU A 144 -4.60 -8.43 -1.45
N ARG A 145 -5.40 -8.22 -2.50
CA ARG A 145 -5.55 -9.24 -3.56
C ARG A 145 -4.23 -9.58 -4.24
N SER A 146 -3.45 -8.56 -4.57
CA SER A 146 -2.12 -8.76 -5.18
C SER A 146 -1.17 -9.47 -4.20
N LYS A 147 -1.27 -9.17 -2.90
CA LYS A 147 -0.53 -9.86 -1.84
C LYS A 147 -0.89 -11.34 -1.80
N LEU A 148 -2.17 -11.69 -1.76
CA LEU A 148 -2.60 -13.09 -1.71
C LEU A 148 -2.03 -13.90 -2.88
N THR A 149 -2.06 -13.35 -4.11
CA THR A 149 -1.43 -13.98 -5.27
C THR A 149 0.08 -14.16 -5.12
N VAL A 150 0.78 -13.22 -4.48
CA VAL A 150 2.21 -13.35 -4.19
C VAL A 150 2.47 -14.38 -3.09
N GLU A 151 1.58 -14.49 -2.11
CA GLU A 151 1.70 -15.41 -0.99
C GLU A 151 1.52 -16.88 -1.39
N ASP A 152 0.75 -17.15 -2.43
CA ASP A 152 0.62 -18.49 -3.03
C ASP A 152 1.97 -19.05 -3.50
N GLU A 153 2.91 -18.17 -3.83
CA GLU A 153 4.27 -18.54 -4.28
C GLU A 153 5.29 -18.59 -3.13
N LEU A 154 4.90 -18.29 -1.88
CA LEU A 154 5.82 -18.34 -0.74
C LEU A 154 6.07 -19.79 -0.28
N PRO A 155 7.22 -20.05 0.38
CA PRO A 155 7.41 -21.30 1.10
C PRO A 155 6.29 -21.53 2.13
N GLU A 156 5.79 -22.76 2.27
CA GLU A 156 4.65 -23.09 3.15
C GLU A 156 4.85 -22.58 4.60
N SER A 157 6.08 -22.64 5.11
CA SER A 157 6.43 -22.15 6.43
C SER A 157 6.29 -20.62 6.59
N MET A 158 6.48 -19.85 5.51
CA MET A 158 6.27 -18.41 5.48
C MET A 158 4.78 -18.09 5.26
N LEU A 159 4.11 -18.79 4.35
CA LEU A 159 2.67 -18.64 4.14
C LEU A 159 1.89 -18.82 5.44
N LYS A 160 2.17 -19.88 6.22
CA LYS A 160 1.55 -20.10 7.54
C LYS A 160 1.79 -18.94 8.52
N LYS A 161 2.98 -18.33 8.50
CA LYS A 161 3.29 -17.17 9.34
C LYS A 161 2.49 -15.94 8.90
N GLU A 162 2.38 -15.71 7.61
CA GLU A 162 1.62 -14.58 7.08
C GLU A 162 0.11 -14.74 7.34
N MET A 163 -0.46 -15.92 7.13
CA MET A 163 -1.86 -16.21 7.46
C MET A 163 -2.16 -15.95 8.95
N LYS A 164 -1.27 -16.41 9.84
CA LYS A 164 -1.41 -16.16 11.28
C LYS A 164 -1.39 -14.66 11.59
N ARG A 165 -0.45 -13.91 11.01
CA ARG A 165 -0.34 -12.46 11.19
C ARG A 165 -1.57 -11.71 10.69
N GLU A 166 -2.08 -12.04 9.51
CA GLU A 166 -3.29 -11.40 8.96
C GLU A 166 -4.52 -11.74 9.80
N PHE A 167 -4.63 -12.97 10.30
CA PHE A 167 -5.71 -13.35 11.22
C PHE A 167 -5.64 -12.53 12.52
N GLU A 168 -4.46 -12.40 13.12
CA GLU A 168 -4.25 -11.59 14.33
C GLU A 168 -4.55 -10.09 14.06
N ALA A 169 -4.12 -9.56 12.92
CA ALA A 169 -4.37 -8.18 12.54
C ALA A 169 -5.86 -7.90 12.27
N ALA A 170 -6.57 -8.80 11.60
CA ALA A 170 -8.00 -8.67 11.34
C ALA A 170 -8.82 -8.76 12.64
N ALA A 171 -8.41 -9.64 13.57
CA ALA A 171 -9.02 -9.71 14.89
C ALA A 171 -8.86 -8.38 15.64
N LEU A 172 -7.66 -7.79 15.63
CA LEU A 172 -7.41 -6.48 16.23
C LEU A 172 -8.23 -5.36 15.58
N GLU A 173 -8.26 -5.29 14.24
CA GLU A 173 -9.05 -4.28 13.50
C GLU A 173 -10.55 -4.41 13.82
N SER A 174 -11.08 -5.63 13.95
CA SER A 174 -12.48 -5.85 14.32
C SER A 174 -12.80 -5.43 15.77
N LEU A 175 -11.86 -5.62 16.69
CA LEU A 175 -12.01 -5.20 18.09
C LEU A 175 -12.02 -3.68 18.19
N GLU A 176 -11.06 -3.01 17.54
CA GLU A 176 -10.97 -1.54 17.52
C GLU A 176 -12.23 -0.91 16.91
N TYR A 177 -12.73 -1.46 15.81
CA TYR A 177 -13.98 -1.01 15.19
C TYR A 177 -15.19 -1.21 16.11
N SER A 178 -15.24 -2.33 16.84
CA SER A 178 -16.32 -2.58 17.81
C SER A 178 -16.30 -1.61 18.99
N GLU A 179 -15.10 -1.25 19.47
CA GLU A 179 -14.92 -0.26 20.54
C GLU A 179 -15.37 1.13 20.08
N GLU A 180 -15.00 1.55 18.87
CA GLU A 180 -15.41 2.82 18.28
C GLU A 180 -16.94 2.94 18.21
N LEU A 181 -17.62 1.89 17.72
CA LEU A 181 -19.09 1.84 17.69
C LEU A 181 -19.72 1.89 19.07
N THR A 182 -19.16 1.19 20.06
CA THR A 182 -19.68 1.23 21.44
C THR A 182 -19.53 2.61 22.06
N ASN A 183 -18.39 3.27 21.87
CA ASN A 183 -18.14 4.61 22.37
C ASN A 183 -19.06 5.66 21.71
N GLU A 184 -19.30 5.53 20.41
CA GLU A 184 -20.25 6.37 19.68
C GLU A 184 -21.69 6.18 20.18
N ALA A 185 -22.10 4.93 20.39
CA ALA A 185 -23.42 4.61 20.94
C ALA A 185 -23.61 5.17 22.36
N GLU A 186 -22.61 5.04 23.23
CA GLU A 186 -22.64 5.61 24.59
C GLU A 186 -22.69 7.14 24.59
N SER A 187 -21.91 7.78 23.71
CA SER A 187 -21.93 9.24 23.53
C SER A 187 -23.33 9.72 23.11
N ASN A 188 -23.94 9.05 22.13
CA ASN A 188 -25.28 9.38 21.64
C ASN A 188 -26.37 9.16 22.70
N LEU A 189 -26.29 8.09 23.49
CA LEU A 189 -27.21 7.83 24.61
C LEU A 189 -27.07 8.90 25.70
N ASN A 190 -25.85 9.29 26.06
CA ASN A 190 -25.60 10.36 27.03
C ASN A 190 -26.09 11.73 26.55
N ALA A 191 -26.04 12.00 25.24
CA ALA A 191 -26.61 13.21 24.66
C ALA A 191 -28.14 13.23 24.72
N LEU A 192 -28.79 12.07 24.50
CA LEU A 192 -30.24 11.93 24.58
C LEU A 192 -30.79 11.99 26.02
N GLY A 193 -30.03 11.50 27.00
CA GLY A 193 -30.42 11.56 28.42
C GLY A 193 -30.27 12.93 29.09
N LYS A 194 -29.71 13.92 28.37
CA LYS A 194 -29.55 15.32 28.82
C LYS A 194 -30.59 16.28 28.22
N LEU A 195 -31.53 15.77 27.42
CA LEU A 195 -32.72 16.49 26.91
C LEU A 195 -33.93 16.19 27.81
#